data_AF-R6YPM7-F1
#
_entry.id   AF-R6YPM7-F1
#
_cell.length_a   1.000
_cell.length_b   1.000
_cell.length_c   1.000
_cell.angle_alpha   90.00
_cell.angle_beta   90.00
_cell.angle_gamma   90.00
#
_symmetry.space_group_name_H-M   'P 1'
#
loop_
_entity.id
_entity.type
_entity.pdbx_description
1 polymer ?
#
loop_
_entity_poly.entity_id
_entity_poly.type
_entity_poly.pdbx_seq_one_letter_code
_entity_poly.pdbx_strand_id
1 'polypeptide(L)'
;MLITPETSEERIRQIDRHTDGFIYMVSSAAITGAQKDFNEQKQAYFKRIEAMNLQHPRMIGFGISNRQTYEAAVSHAAGCIIGSKFVTLLEEEQGDAGKAVDRLLEALK
;
A
#
# COMPACT_ATOMS: atom_id res chain seq x y z
N MET A 1 2.91 -12.92 -0.22
CA MET A 1 4.12 -12.62 -1.03
C MET A 1 4.08 -11.16 -1.50
N LEU A 2 5.21 -10.58 -1.96
CA LEU A 2 5.33 -9.14 -2.28
C LEU A 2 5.62 -8.88 -3.76
N ILE A 3 5.07 -7.80 -4.31
CA ILE A 3 5.32 -7.30 -5.67
C ILE A 3 5.59 -5.79 -5.70
N THR A 4 6.34 -5.35 -6.72
CA THR A 4 6.66 -3.94 -7.01
C THR A 4 6.25 -3.58 -8.45
N PRO A 5 6.27 -2.30 -8.85
CA PRO A 5 6.00 -1.90 -10.24
C PRO A 5 6.88 -2.58 -11.28
N GLU A 6 8.13 -2.88 -10.93
CA GLU A 6 9.14 -3.51 -11.77
C GLU A 6 8.99 -5.04 -11.83
N THR A 7 8.08 -5.62 -11.05
CA THR A 7 7.85 -7.06 -11.10
C THR A 7 7.18 -7.44 -12.43
N SER A 8 7.79 -8.41 -13.13
CA SER A 8 7.26 -8.90 -14.40
C SER A 8 5.90 -9.59 -14.23
N GLU A 9 5.09 -9.59 -15.28
CA GLU A 9 3.77 -10.23 -15.23
C GLU A 9 3.85 -11.73 -14.97
N GLU A 10 4.82 -12.41 -15.60
CA GLU A 10 5.09 -13.83 -15.36
C GLU A 10 5.36 -14.08 -13.87
N ARG A 11 6.20 -13.24 -13.25
CA ARG A 11 6.52 -13.36 -11.84
C ARG A 11 5.32 -13.06 -10.96
N ILE A 12 4.50 -12.06 -11.30
CA ILE A 12 3.25 -11.76 -10.57
C ILE A 12 2.31 -12.97 -10.60
N ARG A 13 2.12 -13.62 -11.76
CA ARG A 13 1.28 -14.83 -11.87
C ARG A 13 1.84 -16.01 -11.09
N GLN A 14 3.16 -16.19 -11.09
CA GLN A 14 3.81 -17.20 -10.24
C GLN A 14 3.59 -16.92 -8.76
N ILE A 15 3.68 -15.65 -8.35
CA ILE A 15 3.43 -15.22 -6.98
C ILE A 15 1.97 -15.48 -6.58
N ASP A 16 1.01 -15.15 -7.45
CA ASP A 16 -0.41 -15.38 -7.21
C ASP A 16 -0.72 -16.87 -7.00
N ARG A 17 -0.15 -17.76 -7.82
CA ARG A 17 -0.36 -19.21 -7.71
C ARG A 17 0.15 -19.84 -6.42
N HIS A 18 1.13 -19.22 -5.75
CA HIS A 18 1.75 -19.75 -4.53
C HIS A 18 1.46 -18.87 -3.31
N THR A 19 0.45 -18.01 -3.38
CA THR A 19 -0.01 -17.19 -2.25
C THR A 19 -1.26 -17.83 -1.67
N ASP A 20 -1.35 -18.02 -0.35
CA ASP A 20 -2.57 -18.53 0.31
C ASP A 20 -3.40 -17.41 0.96
N GLY A 21 -2.82 -16.23 1.13
CA GLY A 21 -3.43 -15.10 1.85
C GLY A 21 -3.68 -13.91 0.93
N PHE A 22 -2.69 -13.02 0.85
CA PHE A 22 -2.75 -11.84 0.00
C PHE A 22 -1.40 -11.52 -0.64
N ILE A 23 -1.48 -10.75 -1.71
CA ILE A 23 -0.32 -10.18 -2.39
C ILE A 23 -0.08 -8.78 -1.85
N TYR A 24 1.10 -8.55 -1.27
CA TYR A 24 1.51 -7.26 -0.75
C TYR A 24 2.12 -6.40 -1.87
N MET A 25 1.41 -5.36 -2.26
CA MET A 25 1.86 -4.39 -3.25
C MET A 25 2.60 -3.25 -2.56
N VAL A 26 3.88 -3.07 -2.92
CA VAL A 26 4.73 -2.01 -2.38
C VAL A 26 5.31 -1.13 -3.48
N SER A 27 5.69 0.09 -3.11
CA SER A 27 6.46 0.99 -3.97
C SER A 27 7.89 0.52 -4.07
N SER A 28 8.51 0.71 -5.24
CA SER A 28 9.97 0.65 -5.28
C SER A 28 10.55 1.77 -4.42
N ALA A 29 11.73 1.48 -3.87
CA ALA A 29 12.39 2.23 -2.81
C ALA A 29 12.94 3.61 -3.24
N ALA A 30 12.72 4.06 -4.48
CA ALA A 30 13.49 5.15 -5.07
C ALA A 30 12.64 6.11 -5.91
N ILE A 31 11.97 7.08 -5.29
CA ILE A 31 11.78 8.41 -5.90
C ILE A 31 11.49 9.48 -4.83
N THR A 32 12.58 9.92 -4.22
CA THR A 32 12.72 11.28 -3.70
C THR A 32 12.45 12.28 -4.83
N GLY A 33 11.46 13.18 -4.71
CA GLY A 33 11.54 14.50 -5.34
C GLY A 33 10.36 15.06 -6.14
N ALA A 34 9.33 14.31 -6.58
CA ALA A 34 8.29 14.87 -7.45
C ALA A 34 6.87 14.40 -7.07
N GLN A 35 6.20 15.12 -6.17
CA GLN A 35 4.87 14.76 -5.66
C GLN A 35 3.72 14.77 -6.70
N LYS A 36 3.89 15.39 -7.88
CA LYS A 36 2.81 15.50 -8.88
C LYS A 36 2.74 14.30 -9.84
N ASP A 37 3.85 13.88 -10.45
CA ASP A 37 3.89 12.73 -11.36
C ASP A 37 3.74 11.37 -10.63
N PHE A 38 3.96 11.40 -9.32
CA PHE A 38 3.88 10.24 -8.42
C PHE A 38 2.50 9.58 -8.35
N ASN A 39 1.42 10.35 -8.60
CA ASN A 39 0.06 9.82 -8.49
C ASN A 39 -0.34 9.01 -9.74
N GLU A 40 0.07 9.45 -10.93
CA GLU A 40 -0.29 8.78 -12.20
C GLU A 40 0.39 7.41 -12.36
N GLN A 41 1.69 7.32 -12.06
CA GLN A 41 2.42 6.06 -12.16
C GLN A 41 1.89 5.00 -11.19
N LYS A 42 1.50 5.41 -9.96
CA LYS A 42 0.86 4.53 -8.99
C LYS A 42 -0.51 4.05 -9.47
N GLN A 43 -1.34 4.97 -9.96
CA GLN A 43 -2.65 4.60 -10.51
C GLN A 43 -2.51 3.67 -11.72
N ALA A 44 -1.54 3.90 -12.60
CA ALA A 44 -1.25 3.01 -13.73
C ALA A 44 -0.83 1.61 -13.26
N TYR A 45 0.02 1.55 -12.23
CA TYR A 45 0.41 0.29 -11.61
C TYR A 45 -0.78 -0.46 -11.00
N PHE A 46 -1.65 0.22 -10.24
CA PHE A 46 -2.84 -0.39 -9.66
C PHE A 46 -3.80 -0.91 -10.72
N LYS A 47 -4.09 -0.09 -11.73
CA LYS A 47 -4.93 -0.48 -12.87
C LYS A 47 -4.34 -1.68 -13.62
N ARG A 48 -3.02 -1.73 -13.82
CA ARG A 48 -2.34 -2.89 -14.44
C ARG A 48 -2.59 -4.15 -13.62
N ILE A 49 -2.35 -4.13 -12.31
CA ILE A 49 -2.54 -5.30 -11.44
C ILE A 49 -4.01 -5.70 -11.32
N GLU A 50 -4.92 -4.72 -11.23
CA GLU A 50 -6.37 -4.93 -11.23
C GLU A 50 -6.82 -5.66 -12.50
N ALA A 51 -6.34 -5.22 -13.67
CA ALA A 51 -6.63 -5.84 -14.96
C ALA A 51 -6.08 -7.28 -15.11
N MET A 52 -5.13 -7.71 -14.27
CA MET A 52 -4.59 -9.08 -14.33
C MET A 52 -5.54 -10.14 -13.77
N ASN A 53 -6.62 -9.75 -13.07
CA ASN A 53 -7.61 -10.65 -12.48
C ASN A 53 -6.98 -11.79 -11.65
N LEU A 54 -6.07 -11.42 -10.73
CA LEU A 54 -5.39 -12.38 -9.84
C LEU A 54 -6.38 -13.05 -8.88
N GLN A 55 -6.09 -14.29 -8.50
CA GLN A 55 -6.92 -15.11 -7.63
C GLN A 55 -6.96 -14.56 -6.20
N HIS A 56 -5.81 -14.12 -5.68
CA HIS A 56 -5.69 -13.70 -4.29
C HIS A 56 -5.89 -12.20 -4.10
N PRO A 57 -6.45 -11.77 -2.95
CA PRO A 57 -6.62 -10.37 -2.63
C PRO A 57 -5.28 -9.63 -2.61
N ARG A 58 -5.36 -8.33 -2.86
CA ARG A 58 -4.20 -7.44 -2.93
C ARG A 58 -4.28 -6.44 -1.79
N MET A 59 -3.16 -6.20 -1.13
CA MET A 59 -3.02 -5.21 -0.06
C MET A 59 -1.98 -4.17 -0.47
N ILE A 60 -2.27 -2.90 -0.22
CA ILE A 60 -1.44 -1.77 -0.66
C ILE A 60 -0.64 -1.18 0.52
N GLY A 61 0.69 -1.04 0.39
CA GLY A 61 1.55 -0.34 1.35
C GLY A 61 2.29 0.84 0.73
N PHE A 62 1.57 1.92 0.40
CA PHE A 62 2.07 3.02 -0.44
C PHE A 62 2.24 4.37 0.29
N GLY A 63 2.74 4.36 1.53
CA GLY A 63 3.00 5.61 2.28
C GLY A 63 1.72 6.36 2.65
N ILE A 64 0.68 5.60 3.01
CA ILE A 64 -0.61 6.16 3.41
C ILE A 64 -0.44 6.90 4.73
N SER A 65 -0.89 8.15 4.75
CA SER A 65 -0.70 9.05 5.89
C SER A 65 -1.89 9.94 6.19
N ASN A 66 -2.91 9.94 5.31
CA ASN A 66 -4.11 10.75 5.42
C ASN A 66 -5.29 10.07 4.69
N ARG A 67 -6.50 10.57 4.93
CA ARG A 67 -7.74 10.10 4.29
C ARG A 67 -7.67 10.01 2.76
N GLN A 68 -7.14 11.02 2.07
CA GLN A 68 -7.08 11.03 0.61
C GLN A 68 -6.24 9.85 0.06
N THR A 69 -5.06 9.62 0.64
CA THR A 69 -4.19 8.50 0.25
C THR A 69 -4.77 7.15 0.64
N TYR A 70 -5.56 7.10 1.72
CA TYR A 70 -6.30 5.92 2.13
C TYR A 70 -7.42 5.57 1.14
N GLU A 71 -8.28 6.54 0.79
CA GLU A 71 -9.37 6.35 -0.17
C GLU A 71 -8.86 5.88 -1.54
N ALA A 72 -7.77 6.48 -2.02
CA ALA A 72 -7.12 6.07 -3.27
C ALA A 72 -6.50 4.66 -3.22
N ALA A 73 -6.10 4.19 -2.03
CA ALA A 73 -5.59 2.84 -1.86
C ALA A 73 -6.72 1.80 -1.84
N VAL A 74 -7.77 2.05 -1.06
CA VAL A 74 -8.89 1.10 -0.91
C VAL A 74 -9.78 1.04 -2.16
N SER A 75 -9.72 2.02 -3.07
CA SER A 75 -10.46 1.97 -4.33
C SER A 75 -9.94 0.91 -5.32
N HIS A 76 -8.71 0.42 -5.14
CA HIS A 76 -8.06 -0.53 -6.06
C HIS A 76 -7.54 -1.81 -5.38
N ALA A 77 -7.78 -1.97 -4.07
CA ALA A 77 -7.25 -3.08 -3.30
C ALA A 77 -8.25 -3.54 -2.23
N ALA A 78 -8.08 -4.78 -1.76
CA ALA A 78 -8.90 -5.33 -0.68
C ALA A 78 -8.61 -4.69 0.69
N GLY A 79 -7.53 -3.90 0.78
CA GLY A 79 -7.16 -3.17 1.98
C GLY A 79 -5.81 -2.51 1.85
N CYS A 80 -5.38 -1.86 2.93
CA CYS A 80 -4.14 -1.12 2.97
C CYS A 80 -3.31 -1.40 4.23
N ILE A 81 -2.01 -1.21 4.12
CA ILE A 81 -1.01 -1.40 5.16
C ILE A 81 -0.36 -0.06 5.46
N ILE A 82 -0.41 0.36 6.73
CA ILE A 82 0.07 1.67 7.18
C ILE A 82 1.16 1.47 8.23
N GLY A 83 2.42 1.52 7.79
CA GLY A 83 3.59 1.34 8.65
C GLY A 83 4.18 2.66 9.13
N SER A 84 4.73 3.47 8.21
CA SER A 84 5.52 4.66 8.56
C SER A 84 4.75 5.66 9.42
N LYS A 85 3.49 5.96 9.08
CA LYS A 85 2.67 6.89 9.88
C LYS A 85 2.38 6.34 11.28
N PHE A 86 2.17 5.03 11.41
CA PHE A 86 1.98 4.39 12.71
C PHE A 86 3.24 4.50 13.57
N VAL A 87 4.42 4.20 13.02
CA VAL A 87 5.70 4.32 13.75
C VAL A 87 5.94 5.76 14.21
N THR A 88 5.70 6.75 13.35
CA THR A 88 5.79 8.17 13.74
C THR A 88 4.85 8.52 14.90
N LEU A 89 3.59 8.08 14.83
CA LEU A 89 2.63 8.32 15.91
C LEU A 89 3.00 7.57 17.19
N LEU A 90 3.56 6.37 17.07
CA LEU A 90 4.05 5.59 18.21
C LEU A 90 5.19 6.31 18.93
N GLU A 91 6.10 6.93 18.19
CA GLU A 91 7.16 7.77 18.75
C GLU A 91 6.60 9.03 19.42
N GLU A 92 5.64 9.72 18.79
CA GLU A 92 4.96 10.89 19.36
C GLU A 92 4.21 10.56 20.67
N GLU A 93 3.58 9.38 20.73
CA GLU A 93 2.85 8.88 21.89
C GLU A 93 3.75 8.11 22.88
N GLN A 94 5.07 8.27 22.78
CA GLN A 94 6.06 7.72 23.72
C GLN A 94 5.96 6.19 23.89
N GLY A 95 5.62 5.47 22.82
CA GLY A 95 5.47 4.02 22.80
C GLY A 95 4.07 3.52 23.18
N ASP A 96 3.11 4.41 23.44
CA ASP A 96 1.72 4.03 23.67
C ASP A 96 1.04 3.64 22.34
N ALA A 97 1.03 2.33 22.07
CA ALA A 97 0.44 1.79 20.85
C ALA A 97 -1.08 2.04 20.76
N GLY A 98 -1.79 2.10 21.90
CA GLY A 98 -3.23 2.36 21.91
C GLY A 98 -3.53 3.75 21.38
N LYS A 99 -2.88 4.77 21.95
CA LYS A 99 -3.02 6.17 21.51
C LYS A 99 -2.55 6.37 20.07
N ALA A 100 -1.46 5.70 19.67
CA ALA A 100 -0.97 5.78 18.30
C ALA A 100 -1.99 5.22 17.30
N VAL A 101 -2.67 4.12 17.62
CA VAL A 101 -3.77 3.59 16.81
C VAL A 101 -4.95 4.55 16.78
N ASP A 102 -5.37 5.11 17.91
CA ASP A 102 -6.49 6.05 17.97
C ASP A 102 -6.24 7.28 17.09
N ARG A 103 -5.07 7.91 17.22
CA ARG A 103 -4.67 9.06 16.40
C ARG A 103 -4.53 8.69 14.93
N LEU A 104 -4.07 7.48 14.62
CA LEU A 104 -3.98 7.01 13.25
C LEU A 104 -5.39 6.88 12.65
N LEU A 105 -6.33 6.27 13.36
CA LEU A 105 -7.72 6.13 12.91
C LEU A 105 -8.37 7.51 12.71
N GLU A 106 -8.10 8.48 13.59
CA GLU A 106 -8.57 9.86 13.41
C GLU A 106 -8.00 10.54 12.16
N ALA A 107 -6.73 10.31 11.83
CA ALA A 107 -6.11 10.86 10.62
C ALA A 107 -6.63 10.24 9.30
N LEU A 108 -7.32 9.09 9.39
CA LEU A 108 -7.91 8.36 8.27
C LEU A 108 -9.43 8.58 8.14
N LYS A 109 -10.07 9.08 9.20
CA LYS A 109 -11.44 9.63 9.16
C LYS A 109 -11.48 10.93 8.35
#